data_AF-R5B9D8-F1
#
_entry.id   AF-R5B9D8-F1
#
_cell.length_a   1.000
_cell.length_b   1.000
_cell.length_c   1.000
_cell.angle_alpha   90.00
_cell.angle_beta   90.00
_cell.angle_gamma   90.00
#
_symmetry.space_group_name_H-M   'P 1'
#
loop_
_entity.id
_entity.type
_entity.pdbx_description
1 polymer ?
#
loop_
_entity_poly.entity_id
_entity_poly.type
_entity_poly.pdbx_seq_one_letter_code
_entity_poly.pdbx_strand_id
1 'polypeptide(L)'
;MRYYKKVLALFCAGLILFGLWGCSGRMDNREDTKTNRLDLPPEHLELSERQREILKKENLPQEYDKLTQTQKRAICRMEKMLCYLDEKYPGVEFRYLEYSAGYFDTEWLSVYPRGGSSSRDIVTVRPAGYNENGTFTDNYIGVYVRPYYEEAIAQYVKDYFQSGNVLVIGPDSVKTTLESTDDAAAGKIAGNCSGSCHIYFYLNLTDEKMKEFCEAFGAWCAENGYSGDHLVTLVESSEKLEEISEFNQYSYLNEDTYTLQYHCTVSTGGTVDIL
;
A
#
# COMPACT_ATOMS: atom_id res chain seq x y z
N MET A 1 18.32 -17.72 18.89
CA MET A 1 17.53 -18.92 18.52
C MET A 1 16.34 -18.43 17.72
N ARG A 2 16.39 -18.50 16.39
CA ARG A 2 15.86 -19.58 15.53
C ARG A 2 14.32 -19.57 15.42
N TYR A 3 13.87 -19.19 14.23
CA TYR A 3 12.59 -19.53 13.56
C TYR A 3 11.29 -18.92 14.07
N TYR A 4 10.94 -17.77 13.50
CA TYR A 4 9.57 -17.51 13.01
C TYR A 4 9.62 -16.93 11.59
N LYS A 5 9.94 -17.81 10.63
CA LYS A 5 9.43 -17.67 9.26
C LYS A 5 8.03 -18.27 9.25
N LYS A 6 6.99 -17.47 9.02
CA LYS A 6 5.67 -17.92 8.58
C LYS A 6 5.26 -16.98 7.45
N VAL A 7 5.44 -17.40 6.20
CA VAL A 7 4.46 -18.17 5.40
C VAL A 7 3.29 -17.28 5.01
N LEU A 8 3.43 -16.63 3.85
CA LEU A 8 2.31 -16.30 2.98
C LEU A 8 2.81 -16.45 1.54
N ALA A 9 2.89 -17.70 1.09
CA ALA A 9 3.09 -18.04 -0.30
C ALA A 9 2.40 -19.38 -0.54
N LEU A 10 1.67 -19.47 -1.65
CA LEU A 10 1.06 -20.66 -2.26
C LEU A 10 -0.32 -21.10 -1.72
N PHE A 11 -1.37 -20.70 -2.45
CA PHE A 11 -2.49 -21.57 -2.84
C PHE A 11 -2.92 -21.06 -4.24
N CYS A 12 -2.81 -21.81 -5.34
CA CYS A 12 -3.56 -23.02 -5.64
C CYS A 12 -2.83 -23.91 -6.65
N ALA A 13 -2.57 -25.16 -6.28
CA ALA A 13 -2.41 -26.26 -7.24
C ALA A 13 -2.85 -27.59 -6.60
N GLY A 14 -3.88 -28.21 -7.18
CA GLY A 14 -4.11 -29.65 -7.08
C GLY A 14 -5.06 -30.15 -5.99
N LEU A 15 -6.36 -30.21 -6.30
CA LEU A 15 -7.25 -31.27 -5.82
C LEU A 15 -8.28 -31.60 -6.92
N ILE A 16 -7.88 -32.47 -7.84
CA ILE A 16 -8.81 -33.34 -8.56
C ILE A 16 -8.33 -34.75 -8.26
N LEU A 17 -9.16 -35.56 -7.59
CA LEU A 17 -9.43 -36.96 -7.93
C LEU A 17 -10.45 -37.60 -6.97
N PHE A 18 -11.45 -38.22 -7.58
CA PHE A 18 -12.45 -39.19 -7.09
C PHE A 18 -13.69 -38.72 -6.31
N GLY A 19 -14.74 -38.45 -7.10
CA GLY A 19 -16.12 -38.86 -6.82
C GLY A 19 -16.84 -39.16 -8.14
N LEU A 20 -16.88 -40.44 -8.55
CA LEU A 20 -17.64 -40.92 -9.71
C LEU A 20 -19.11 -41.17 -9.33
N TRP A 21 -19.98 -41.02 -10.34
CA TRP A 21 -21.42 -41.36 -10.46
C TRP A 21 -22.42 -40.42 -9.79
N GLY A 22 -23.40 -39.84 -10.49
CA GLY A 22 -23.77 -39.91 -11.91
C GLY A 22 -25.13 -39.22 -12.10
N CYS A 23 -25.32 -38.58 -13.24
CA CYS A 23 -26.59 -38.54 -13.97
C CYS A 23 -26.33 -37.97 -15.38
N SER A 24 -26.65 -38.78 -16.37
CA SER A 24 -26.70 -38.43 -17.78
C SER A 24 -27.51 -37.15 -18.00
N GLY A 25 -26.82 -36.11 -18.43
CA GLY A 25 -27.39 -34.94 -19.09
C GLY A 25 -26.52 -34.65 -20.30
N ARG A 26 -26.98 -35.09 -21.47
CA ARG A 26 -26.40 -34.76 -22.76
C ARG A 26 -26.59 -33.25 -22.97
N MET A 27 -25.62 -32.45 -22.53
CA MET A 27 -25.57 -31.02 -22.84
C MET A 27 -24.86 -30.86 -24.17
N ASP A 28 -25.65 -30.52 -25.19
CA ASP A 28 -25.17 -30.05 -26.47
C ASP A 28 -24.11 -28.97 -26.26
N ASN A 29 -23.03 -29.04 -27.04
CA ASN A 29 -22.04 -27.99 -27.19
C ASN A 29 -22.74 -26.71 -27.66
N ARG A 30 -23.19 -25.91 -26.70
CA ARG A 30 -23.38 -24.48 -26.90
C ARG A 30 -22.07 -23.85 -26.48
N GLU A 31 -21.28 -23.50 -27.48
CA GLU A 31 -20.20 -22.52 -27.36
C GLU A 31 -20.75 -21.27 -26.66
N ASP A 32 -20.64 -21.21 -25.33
CA ASP A 32 -20.77 -19.99 -24.56
C ASP A 32 -19.53 -19.13 -24.80
N THR A 33 -19.46 -18.62 -26.03
CA THR A 33 -18.47 -17.69 -26.54
C THR A 33 -18.76 -16.29 -25.98
N LYS A 34 -18.64 -16.12 -24.66
CA LYS A 34 -18.62 -14.80 -24.00
C LYS A 34 -17.72 -14.75 -22.76
N THR A 35 -16.71 -15.61 -22.67
CA THR A 35 -15.50 -15.26 -21.90
C THR A 35 -14.67 -14.32 -22.78
N ASN A 36 -14.35 -13.15 -22.22
CA ASN A 36 -13.58 -12.07 -22.83
C ASN A 36 -12.44 -12.60 -23.71
N ARG A 37 -12.60 -12.54 -25.04
CA ARG A 37 -11.60 -12.90 -26.06
C ARG A 37 -10.44 -11.88 -26.13
N LEU A 38 -10.29 -11.01 -25.15
CA LEU A 38 -9.16 -10.08 -25.05
C LEU A 38 -8.07 -10.71 -24.16
N ASP A 39 -6.88 -10.87 -24.75
CA ASP A 39 -5.61 -11.27 -24.11
C ASP A 39 -5.37 -12.77 -23.87
N LEU A 40 -5.51 -13.60 -24.91
CA LEU A 40 -4.71 -14.85 -24.94
C LEU A 40 -3.23 -14.45 -25.09
N PRO A 41 -2.33 -14.88 -24.18
CA PRO A 41 -0.91 -14.62 -24.34
C PRO A 41 -0.40 -15.31 -25.63
N PRO A 42 0.60 -14.73 -26.31
CA PRO A 42 1.11 -15.31 -27.56
C PRO A 42 1.63 -16.73 -27.34
N GLU A 43 1.62 -17.56 -28.37
CA GLU A 43 2.14 -18.94 -28.27
C GLU A 43 3.65 -18.95 -27.97
N HIS A 44 4.38 -18.04 -28.63
CA HIS A 44 5.81 -17.80 -28.48
C HIS A 44 6.08 -16.32 -28.16
N LEU A 45 7.03 -16.08 -27.27
CA LEU A 45 7.48 -14.74 -26.89
C LEU A 45 8.95 -14.82 -26.47
N GLU A 46 9.77 -13.91 -26.99
CA GLU A 46 11.11 -13.69 -26.44
C GLU A 46 10.98 -12.89 -25.14
N LEU A 47 11.31 -13.53 -24.02
CA LEU A 47 11.24 -12.89 -22.71
C LEU A 47 12.29 -11.78 -22.58
N SER A 48 11.85 -10.60 -22.15
CA SER A 48 12.73 -9.50 -21.76
C SER A 48 13.56 -9.88 -20.52
N GLU A 49 14.64 -9.15 -20.26
CA GLU A 49 15.48 -9.36 -19.07
C GLU A 49 14.65 -9.23 -17.78
N ARG A 50 13.85 -8.15 -17.67
CA ARG A 50 12.91 -7.91 -16.56
C ARG A 50 11.97 -9.10 -16.35
N GLN A 51 11.38 -9.64 -17.41
CA GLN A 51 10.49 -10.80 -17.30
C GLN A 51 11.23 -12.05 -16.81
N ARG A 52 12.47 -12.28 -17.28
CA ARG A 52 13.28 -13.41 -16.80
C ARG A 52 13.65 -13.27 -15.33
N GLU A 53 13.95 -12.06 -14.86
CA GLU A 53 14.22 -11.78 -13.45
C GLU A 53 12.99 -12.05 -12.56
N ILE A 54 11.81 -11.62 -12.98
CA ILE A 54 10.54 -11.90 -12.29
C ILE A 54 10.32 -13.41 -12.20
N LEU A 55 10.43 -14.13 -13.32
CA LEU A 55 10.26 -15.59 -13.36
C LEU A 55 11.28 -16.30 -12.46
N LYS A 56 12.54 -15.84 -12.46
CA LYS A 56 13.59 -16.38 -11.59
C LYS A 56 13.26 -16.17 -10.11
N LYS A 57 12.76 -14.99 -9.73
CA LYS A 57 12.37 -14.68 -8.34
C LYS A 57 11.22 -15.57 -7.86
N GLU A 58 10.28 -15.89 -8.76
CA GLU A 58 9.16 -16.81 -8.51
C GLU A 58 9.54 -18.29 -8.63
N ASN A 59 10.82 -18.62 -8.88
CA ASN A 59 11.32 -19.98 -9.13
C ASN A 59 10.62 -20.70 -10.30
N LEU A 60 10.28 -19.95 -11.35
CA LEU A 60 9.64 -20.43 -12.58
C LEU A 60 10.65 -20.63 -13.73
N PRO A 61 10.29 -21.43 -14.75
CA PRO A 61 11.12 -21.55 -15.96
C PRO A 61 11.37 -20.20 -16.64
N GLN A 62 12.60 -19.94 -17.07
CA GLN A 62 12.98 -18.71 -17.78
C GLN A 62 12.88 -18.84 -19.32
N GLU A 63 12.32 -19.96 -19.80
CA GLU A 63 11.97 -20.16 -21.21
C GLU A 63 10.45 -20.09 -21.32
N TYR A 64 9.96 -19.19 -22.17
CA TYR A 64 8.52 -18.90 -22.27
C TYR A 64 7.70 -20.15 -22.61
N ASP A 65 8.21 -20.99 -23.52
CA ASP A 65 7.51 -22.19 -23.96
C ASP A 65 7.36 -23.26 -22.86
N LYS A 66 8.15 -23.16 -21.78
CA LYS A 66 8.05 -24.03 -20.61
C LYS A 66 7.05 -23.52 -19.56
N LEU A 67 6.47 -22.33 -19.75
CA LEU A 67 5.46 -21.77 -18.87
C LEU A 67 4.08 -22.38 -19.16
N THR A 68 3.29 -22.58 -18.11
CA THR A 68 1.87 -22.91 -18.25
C THR A 68 1.11 -21.74 -18.87
N GLN A 69 -0.07 -21.99 -19.44
CA GLN A 69 -0.90 -20.93 -20.02
C GLN A 69 -1.21 -19.80 -19.02
N THR A 70 -1.45 -20.15 -17.75
CA THR A 70 -1.67 -19.19 -16.67
C THR A 70 -0.42 -18.34 -16.40
N GLN A 71 0.76 -18.96 -16.37
CA GLN A 71 2.03 -18.24 -16.18
C GLN A 71 2.35 -17.33 -17.37
N LYS A 72 2.12 -17.80 -18.60
CA LYS A 72 2.23 -16.98 -19.83
C LYS A 72 1.33 -15.76 -19.77
N ARG A 73 0.09 -15.93 -19.30
CA ARG A 73 -0.85 -14.82 -19.12
C ARG A 73 -0.38 -13.85 -18.04
N ALA A 74 0.06 -14.36 -16.89
CA ALA A 74 0.53 -13.53 -15.78
C ALA A 74 1.75 -12.69 -16.18
N ILE A 75 2.77 -13.27 -16.83
CA ILE A 75 3.97 -12.52 -17.22
C ILE A 75 3.67 -11.43 -18.27
N CYS A 76 2.72 -11.68 -19.17
CA CYS A 76 2.25 -10.66 -20.12
C CYS A 76 1.46 -9.54 -19.42
N ARG A 77 0.60 -9.89 -18.44
CA ARG A 77 -0.17 -8.91 -17.67
C ARG A 77 0.71 -8.03 -16.80
N MET A 78 1.66 -8.62 -16.09
CA MET A 78 2.67 -7.88 -15.33
C MET A 78 3.44 -6.90 -16.21
N GLU A 79 3.85 -7.32 -17.42
CA GLU A 79 4.57 -6.43 -18.35
C GLU A 79 3.71 -5.23 -18.75
N LYS A 80 2.41 -5.39 -19.03
CA LYS A 80 1.51 -4.26 -19.31
C LYS A 80 1.43 -3.27 -18.14
N MET A 81 1.32 -3.79 -16.90
CA MET A 81 1.27 -2.95 -15.70
C MET A 81 2.60 -2.23 -15.42
N LEU A 82 3.73 -2.87 -15.71
CA LEU A 82 5.05 -2.28 -15.56
C LEU A 82 5.30 -1.20 -16.63
N CYS A 83 4.94 -1.46 -17.89
CA CYS A 83 5.02 -0.44 -18.95
C CYS A 83 4.16 0.78 -18.63
N TYR A 84 2.97 0.60 -18.03
CA TYR A 84 2.15 1.72 -17.55
C TYR A 84 2.91 2.61 -16.55
N LEU A 85 3.64 2.00 -15.60
CA LEU A 85 4.44 2.77 -14.65
C LEU A 85 5.62 3.46 -15.33
N ASP A 86 6.31 2.78 -16.26
CA ASP A 86 7.43 3.33 -17.02
C ASP A 86 7.00 4.56 -17.85
N GLU A 87 5.81 4.50 -18.45
CA GLU A 87 5.21 5.59 -19.24
C GLU A 87 4.72 6.74 -18.37
N LYS A 88 4.07 6.44 -17.24
CA LYS A 88 3.50 7.46 -16.34
C LYS A 88 4.56 8.18 -15.52
N TYR A 89 5.62 7.49 -15.11
CA TYR A 89 6.68 8.01 -14.25
C TYR A 89 8.07 7.84 -14.90
N PRO A 90 8.35 8.58 -15.98
CA PRO A 90 9.61 8.43 -16.70
C PRO A 90 10.82 8.71 -15.79
N GLY A 91 11.79 7.79 -15.81
CA GLY A 91 13.01 7.88 -15.00
C GLY A 91 12.92 7.23 -13.62
N VAL A 92 11.74 6.76 -13.20
CA VAL A 92 11.57 5.96 -11.98
C VAL A 92 11.70 4.47 -12.31
N GLU A 93 12.72 3.80 -11.77
CA GLU A 93 12.85 2.35 -11.91
C GLU A 93 12.03 1.64 -10.82
N PHE A 94 11.01 0.89 -11.21
CA PHE A 94 10.23 0.07 -10.28
C PHE A 94 10.71 -1.38 -10.25
N ARG A 95 10.82 -1.95 -9.05
CA ARG A 95 11.23 -3.34 -8.81
C ARG A 95 10.05 -4.19 -8.39
N TYR A 96 9.93 -5.35 -9.04
CA TYR A 96 8.88 -6.32 -8.75
C TYR A 96 8.93 -6.82 -7.30
N LEU A 97 7.78 -6.75 -6.61
CA LEU A 97 7.59 -7.32 -5.28
C LEU A 97 6.77 -8.62 -5.37
N GLU A 98 5.52 -8.51 -5.82
CA GLU A 98 4.53 -9.59 -5.85
C GLU A 98 3.46 -9.30 -6.92
N TYR A 99 2.84 -10.35 -7.45
CA TYR A 99 1.68 -10.24 -8.33
C TYR A 99 0.60 -11.23 -7.92
N SER A 100 -0.65 -10.79 -7.97
CA SER A 100 -1.81 -11.64 -7.69
C SER A 100 -2.91 -11.41 -8.72
N ALA A 101 -3.52 -12.50 -9.16
CA ALA A 101 -4.68 -12.50 -10.04
C ALA A 101 -5.68 -13.55 -9.55
N GLY A 102 -6.73 -13.10 -8.86
CA GLY A 102 -7.77 -13.94 -8.28
C GLY A 102 -9.01 -14.10 -9.15
N TYR A 103 -9.92 -15.00 -8.73
CA TYR A 103 -11.18 -15.33 -9.43
C TYR A 103 -12.26 -14.22 -9.31
N PHE A 104 -12.08 -13.25 -8.40
CA PHE A 104 -13.00 -12.14 -8.14
C PHE A 104 -12.46 -10.78 -8.64
N ASP A 105 -11.67 -10.78 -9.72
CA ASP A 105 -11.20 -9.55 -10.40
C ASP A 105 -10.36 -8.61 -9.53
N THR A 106 -9.65 -9.19 -8.57
CA THR A 106 -8.69 -8.49 -7.70
C THR A 106 -7.28 -8.63 -8.25
N GLU A 107 -7.08 -8.43 -9.55
CA GLU A 107 -5.73 -8.41 -10.12
C GLU A 107 -4.96 -7.19 -9.59
N TRP A 108 -3.73 -7.41 -9.13
CA TRP A 108 -2.83 -6.35 -8.76
C TRP A 108 -1.36 -6.77 -8.89
N LEU A 109 -0.53 -5.76 -9.11
CA LEU A 109 0.93 -5.86 -9.10
C LEU A 109 1.48 -4.94 -8.02
N SER A 110 2.28 -5.49 -7.12
CA SER A 110 3.05 -4.71 -6.15
C SER A 110 4.49 -4.55 -6.62
N VAL A 111 4.97 -3.31 -6.60
CA VAL A 111 6.35 -2.93 -6.89
C VAL A 111 6.85 -1.94 -5.84
N TYR A 112 8.13 -1.61 -5.87
CA TYR A 112 8.69 -0.52 -5.08
C TYR A 112 9.72 0.26 -5.92
N PRO A 113 9.84 1.59 -5.77
CA PRO A 113 10.81 2.36 -6.52
C PRO A 113 12.23 2.02 -6.09
N ARG A 114 13.18 2.03 -7.03
CA ARG A 114 14.61 1.84 -6.73
C ARG A 114 15.08 2.94 -5.78
N GLY A 115 15.70 2.52 -4.67
CA GLY A 115 16.10 3.43 -3.58
C GLY A 115 15.06 3.53 -2.46
N GLY A 116 13.83 3.05 -2.69
CA GLY A 116 12.81 2.87 -1.66
C GLY A 116 12.89 1.51 -0.96
N SER A 117 12.18 1.39 0.16
CA SER A 117 12.04 0.19 0.97
C SER A 117 11.01 -0.77 0.38
N SER A 118 11.39 -2.04 0.18
CA SER A 118 10.47 -3.09 -0.28
C SER A 118 9.39 -3.48 0.75
N SER A 119 9.48 -2.99 1.99
CA SER A 119 8.50 -3.25 3.04
C SER A 119 7.60 -2.05 3.36
N ARG A 120 7.92 -0.88 2.80
CA ARG A 120 7.24 0.39 3.17
C ARG A 120 6.86 1.26 1.97
N ASP A 121 7.65 1.24 0.90
CA ASP A 121 7.39 2.04 -0.31
C ASP A 121 6.68 1.21 -1.39
N ILE A 122 5.62 0.52 -0.98
CA ILE A 122 4.90 -0.42 -1.84
C ILE A 122 3.89 0.34 -2.71
N VAL A 123 4.14 0.30 -4.01
CA VAL A 123 3.24 0.79 -5.06
C VAL A 123 2.42 -0.37 -5.57
N THR A 124 1.10 -0.22 -5.56
CA THR A 124 0.15 -1.20 -6.06
C THR A 124 -0.49 -0.69 -7.34
N VAL A 125 -0.33 -1.44 -8.44
CA VAL A 125 -1.00 -1.19 -9.72
C VAL A 125 -2.21 -2.11 -9.83
N ARG A 126 -3.35 -1.56 -10.26
CA ARG A 126 -4.62 -2.28 -10.43
C ARG A 126 -5.27 -1.93 -11.76
N PRO A 127 -6.06 -2.83 -12.38
CA PRO A 127 -6.96 -2.43 -13.46
C PRO A 127 -7.94 -1.36 -12.98
N ALA A 128 -8.20 -0.33 -13.79
CA ALA A 128 -9.05 0.80 -13.40
C ALA A 128 -10.56 0.46 -13.31
N GLY A 129 -10.97 -0.71 -13.80
CA GLY A 129 -12.34 -1.23 -13.67
C GLY A 129 -12.70 -2.25 -14.75
N TYR A 130 -13.86 -2.88 -14.61
CA TYR A 130 -14.33 -3.96 -15.50
C TYR A 130 -14.57 -3.55 -16.97
N ASN A 131 -14.80 -2.24 -17.20
CA ASN A 131 -15.21 -1.70 -18.50
C ASN A 131 -14.15 -0.79 -19.14
N GLU A 132 -13.01 -0.59 -18.48
CA GLU A 132 -11.93 0.23 -19.01
C GLU A 132 -10.84 -0.70 -19.55
N ASN A 133 -11.00 -1.06 -20.82
CA ASN A 133 -10.05 -1.94 -21.51
C ASN A 133 -8.63 -1.34 -21.47
N GLY A 134 -7.80 -1.87 -20.58
CA GLY A 134 -6.36 -1.61 -20.56
C GLY A 134 -5.88 -0.39 -19.80
N THR A 135 -6.74 0.31 -19.05
CA THR A 135 -6.30 1.39 -18.14
C THR A 135 -5.95 0.82 -16.76
N PHE A 136 -4.88 1.34 -16.17
CA PHE A 136 -4.43 0.99 -14.83
C PHE A 136 -4.47 2.21 -13.92
N THR A 137 -4.63 1.96 -12.62
CA THR A 137 -4.45 2.94 -11.55
C THR A 137 -3.34 2.47 -10.63
N ASP A 138 -2.68 3.42 -9.98
CA ASP A 138 -1.64 3.19 -9.00
C ASP A 138 -1.74 4.19 -7.85
N ASN A 139 -0.99 3.93 -6.77
CA ASN A 139 -0.90 4.79 -5.59
C ASN A 139 0.49 5.42 -5.41
N TYR A 140 1.34 5.48 -6.46
CA TYR A 140 2.74 5.88 -6.30
C TYR A 140 2.90 7.30 -5.75
N ILE A 141 2.13 8.28 -6.23
CA ILE A 141 2.23 9.65 -5.70
C ILE A 141 1.91 9.69 -4.21
N GLY A 142 0.89 8.93 -3.77
CA GLY A 142 0.55 8.81 -2.35
C GLY A 142 1.64 8.17 -1.50
N VAL A 143 2.38 7.20 -2.04
CA VAL A 143 3.57 6.61 -1.41
C VAL A 143 4.73 7.61 -1.36
N TYR A 144 4.95 8.36 -2.45
CA TYR A 144 6.03 9.33 -2.58
C TYR A 144 5.87 10.53 -1.63
N VAL A 145 4.64 11.04 -1.46
CA VAL A 145 4.35 12.22 -0.63
C VAL A 145 4.30 11.92 0.86
N ARG A 146 4.09 10.66 1.23
CA ARG A 146 3.95 10.20 2.61
C ARG A 146 5.06 10.71 3.54
N PRO A 147 6.37 10.57 3.26
CA PRO A 147 7.42 11.07 4.16
C PRO A 147 7.34 12.59 4.40
N TYR A 148 6.92 13.36 3.40
CA TYR A 148 6.73 14.81 3.55
C TYR A 148 5.53 15.12 4.44
N TYR A 149 4.46 14.33 4.32
CA TYR A 149 3.27 14.44 5.17
C TYR A 149 3.57 14.06 6.63
N GLU A 150 4.29 12.95 6.84
CA GLU A 150 4.75 12.51 8.17
C GLU A 150 5.66 13.58 8.82
N GLU A 151 6.61 14.16 8.07
CA GLU A 151 7.50 15.20 8.60
C GLU A 151 6.75 16.50 8.89
N ALA A 152 5.78 16.90 8.08
CA ALA A 152 4.98 18.10 8.34
C ALA A 152 4.24 18.00 9.68
N ILE A 153 3.63 16.86 9.96
CA ILE A 153 2.96 16.58 11.25
C ILE A 153 4.01 16.53 12.36
N ALA A 154 5.12 15.81 12.17
CA ALA A 154 6.16 15.68 13.18
C ALA A 154 6.74 17.05 13.57
N GLN A 155 7.00 17.92 12.58
CA GLN A 155 7.51 19.27 12.79
C GLN A 155 6.52 20.13 13.59
N TYR A 156 5.23 20.08 13.26
CA TYR A 156 4.21 20.78 14.04
C TYR A 156 4.21 20.35 15.52
N VAL A 157 4.26 19.04 15.79
CA VAL A 157 4.27 18.51 17.17
C VAL A 157 5.55 18.95 17.90
N LYS A 158 6.71 18.87 17.22
CA LYS A 158 8.00 19.32 17.78
C LYS A 158 7.96 20.81 18.13
N ASP A 159 7.39 21.63 17.26
CA ASP A 159 7.28 23.08 17.46
C ASP A 159 6.27 23.43 18.58
N TYR A 160 5.15 22.74 18.65
CA TYR A 160 4.15 22.95 19.70
C TYR A 160 4.72 22.68 21.09
N PHE A 161 5.43 21.56 21.26
CA PHE A 161 5.97 21.14 22.55
C PHE A 161 7.42 21.59 22.82
N GLN A 162 8.09 22.16 21.82
CA GLN A 162 9.53 22.47 21.88
C GLN A 162 10.38 21.24 22.26
N SER A 163 10.03 20.07 21.71
CA SER A 163 10.62 18.77 22.04
C SER A 163 10.89 17.95 20.78
N GLY A 164 12.04 17.28 20.71
CA GLY A 164 12.41 16.40 19.58
C GLY A 164 11.86 14.98 19.68
N ASN A 165 11.25 14.60 20.80
CA ASN A 165 10.83 13.22 21.08
C ASN A 165 9.45 12.92 20.47
N VAL A 166 9.39 12.94 19.14
CA VAL A 166 8.16 12.71 18.36
C VAL A 166 8.44 11.68 17.27
N LEU A 167 7.56 10.68 17.18
CA LEU A 167 7.49 9.72 16.10
C LEU A 167 6.12 9.81 15.44
N VAL A 168 6.10 9.98 14.12
CA VAL A 168 4.87 9.97 13.32
C VAL A 168 4.96 8.83 12.34
N ILE A 169 3.95 7.96 12.34
CA ILE A 169 3.82 6.86 11.40
C ILE A 169 2.52 7.05 10.62
N GLY A 170 2.64 7.30 9.31
CA GLY A 170 1.52 7.51 8.40
C GLY A 170 0.99 6.22 7.76
N PRO A 171 -0.03 6.33 6.90
CA PRO A 171 -0.60 5.18 6.19
C PRO A 171 0.39 4.60 5.17
N ASP A 172 0.15 3.43 4.60
CA ASP A 172 0.99 2.89 3.50
C ASP A 172 1.06 3.81 2.28
N SER A 173 -0.04 4.52 2.00
CA SER A 173 -0.11 5.57 1.00
C SER A 173 -1.00 6.69 1.52
N VAL A 174 -0.53 7.93 1.42
CA VAL A 174 -1.36 9.11 1.67
C VAL A 174 -2.33 9.27 0.51
N LYS A 175 -3.58 9.60 0.80
CA LYS A 175 -4.55 9.98 -0.25
C LYS A 175 -4.20 11.39 -0.69
N THR A 176 -4.10 11.60 -2.00
CA THR A 176 -3.68 12.90 -2.53
C THR A 176 -4.34 13.24 -3.85
N THR A 177 -4.49 14.54 -4.10
CA THR A 177 -4.91 15.14 -5.37
C THR A 177 -3.73 15.57 -6.24
N LEU A 178 -2.49 15.34 -5.78
CA LEU A 178 -1.29 15.60 -6.56
C LEU A 178 -1.16 14.55 -7.68
N GLU A 179 -0.81 15.02 -8.87
CA GLU A 179 -0.66 14.18 -10.06
C GLU A 179 0.81 13.88 -10.38
N SER A 180 1.75 14.59 -9.75
CA SER A 180 3.18 14.47 -10.03
C SER A 180 4.05 14.59 -8.77
N THR A 181 5.26 14.03 -8.82
CA THR A 181 6.27 14.17 -7.77
C THR A 181 6.85 15.59 -7.68
N ASP A 182 6.82 16.34 -8.79
CA ASP A 182 7.30 17.72 -8.83
C ASP A 182 6.42 18.66 -8.00
N ASP A 183 5.11 18.40 -7.94
CA ASP A 183 4.19 19.14 -7.08
C ASP A 183 4.52 18.98 -5.60
N ALA A 184 4.92 17.77 -5.19
CA ALA A 184 5.36 17.48 -3.84
C ALA A 184 6.67 18.20 -3.50
N ALA A 185 7.65 18.16 -4.42
CA ALA A 185 8.93 18.87 -4.27
C ALA A 185 8.75 20.39 -4.21
N ALA A 186 7.71 20.93 -4.86
CA ALA A 186 7.32 22.34 -4.78
C ALA A 186 6.60 22.73 -3.47
N GLY A 187 6.45 21.79 -2.52
CA GLY A 187 5.84 22.05 -1.22
C GLY A 187 4.31 22.12 -1.25
N LYS A 188 3.65 21.61 -2.30
CA LYS A 188 2.18 21.63 -2.43
C LYS A 188 1.45 20.54 -1.62
N ILE A 189 2.10 20.02 -0.57
CA ILE A 189 1.56 18.96 0.30
C ILE A 189 0.33 19.47 1.08
N ALA A 190 0.41 20.69 1.62
CA ALA A 190 -0.70 21.34 2.31
C ALA A 190 -1.91 21.48 1.37
N GLY A 191 -3.10 21.12 1.86
CA GLY A 191 -4.36 21.17 1.13
C GLY A 191 -4.59 20.06 0.11
N ASN A 192 -3.60 19.21 -0.15
CA ASN A 192 -3.68 18.16 -1.18
C ASN A 192 -3.45 16.74 -0.63
N CYS A 193 -3.30 16.58 0.68
CA CYS A 193 -2.98 15.30 1.31
C CYS A 193 -3.95 14.98 2.45
N SER A 194 -4.37 13.73 2.54
CA SER A 194 -5.15 13.20 3.65
C SER A 194 -4.72 11.78 4.02
N GLY A 195 -4.73 11.47 5.31
CA GLY A 195 -4.28 10.20 5.83
C GLY A 195 -4.22 10.18 7.35
N SER A 196 -4.60 9.04 7.91
CA SER A 196 -4.50 8.74 9.34
C SER A 196 -3.07 8.46 9.75
N CYS A 197 -2.56 9.20 10.73
CA CYS A 197 -1.25 8.95 11.32
C CYS A 197 -1.39 8.49 12.76
N HIS A 198 -0.46 7.65 13.19
CA HIS A 198 -0.19 7.44 14.61
C HIS A 198 0.94 8.36 15.04
N ILE A 199 0.69 9.15 16.07
CA ILE A 199 1.59 10.17 16.59
C ILE A 199 1.96 9.75 18.00
N TYR A 200 3.24 9.49 18.21
CA TYR A 200 3.80 9.06 19.49
C TYR A 200 4.77 10.11 20.01
N PHE A 201 4.67 10.43 21.29
CA PHE A 201 5.66 11.26 21.96
C PHE A 201 5.73 10.92 23.45
N TYR A 202 6.83 11.31 24.08
CA TYR A 202 7.05 11.15 25.52
C TYR A 202 7.17 12.51 26.19
N LEU A 203 6.16 12.87 26.98
CA LEU A 203 6.08 14.11 27.75
C LEU A 203 5.33 13.85 29.06
N ASN A 204 5.49 14.72 30.05
CA ASN A 204 4.67 14.69 31.25
C ASN A 204 3.48 15.64 31.07
N LEU A 205 2.36 15.13 30.53
CA LEU A 205 1.14 15.88 30.27
C LEU A 205 -0.03 15.35 31.11
N THR A 206 -0.94 16.25 31.49
CA THR A 206 -2.26 15.87 32.02
C THR A 206 -3.24 15.63 30.88
N ASP A 207 -4.36 14.96 31.15
CA ASP A 207 -5.48 14.83 30.21
C ASP A 207 -5.90 16.18 29.61
N GLU A 208 -5.99 17.23 30.43
CA GLU A 208 -6.37 18.56 29.93
C GLU A 208 -5.36 19.12 28.93
N LYS A 209 -4.06 18.97 29.20
CA LYS A 209 -3.00 19.42 28.27
C LYS A 209 -2.93 18.58 27.01
N MET A 210 -3.22 17.29 27.11
CA MET A 210 -3.33 16.42 25.96
C MET A 210 -4.51 16.82 25.07
N LYS A 211 -5.67 17.12 25.67
CA LYS A 211 -6.84 17.60 24.93
C LYS A 211 -6.61 18.96 24.28
N GLU A 212 -6.03 19.92 25.00
CA GLU A 212 -5.64 21.23 24.43
C GLU A 212 -4.73 21.05 23.20
N PHE A 213 -3.77 20.12 23.27
CA PHE A 213 -2.93 19.79 22.14
C PHE A 213 -3.74 19.19 20.97
N CYS A 214 -4.61 18.21 21.21
CA CYS A 214 -5.43 17.61 20.16
C CYS A 214 -6.35 18.64 19.48
N GLU A 215 -6.89 19.62 20.23
CA GLU A 215 -7.67 20.74 19.69
C GLU A 215 -6.80 21.63 18.79
N ALA A 216 -5.62 22.03 19.26
CA ALA A 216 -4.69 22.84 18.48
C ALA A 216 -4.20 22.09 17.22
N PHE A 217 -3.84 20.82 17.35
CA PHE A 217 -3.42 19.97 16.25
C PHE A 217 -4.51 19.80 15.20
N GLY A 218 -5.75 19.49 15.61
CA GLY A 218 -6.87 19.38 14.70
C GLY A 218 -7.17 20.69 13.97
N ALA A 219 -7.10 21.83 14.68
CA ALA A 219 -7.24 23.15 14.07
C ALA A 219 -6.14 23.43 13.03
N TRP A 220 -4.87 23.14 13.37
CA TRP A 220 -3.75 23.28 12.45
C TRP A 220 -3.92 22.39 11.20
N CYS A 221 -4.34 21.14 11.37
CA CYS A 221 -4.65 20.25 10.26
C CYS A 221 -5.74 20.85 9.35
N ALA A 222 -6.84 21.33 9.92
CA ALA A 222 -7.92 21.95 9.17
C ALA A 222 -7.47 23.21 8.41
N GLU A 223 -6.68 24.09 9.04
CA GLU A 223 -6.11 25.30 8.43
C GLU A 223 -5.18 24.98 7.26
N ASN A 224 -4.44 23.87 7.35
CA ASN A 224 -3.52 23.41 6.31
C ASN A 224 -4.16 22.42 5.34
N GLY A 225 -5.49 22.21 5.43
CA GLY A 225 -6.25 21.32 4.56
C GLY A 225 -5.84 19.85 4.64
N TYR A 226 -5.31 19.42 5.78
CA TYR A 226 -5.11 18.02 6.13
C TYR A 226 -6.40 17.42 6.69
N SER A 227 -6.61 16.14 6.42
CA SER A 227 -7.74 15.38 6.96
C SER A 227 -7.34 13.94 7.25
N GLY A 228 -8.00 13.30 8.21
CA GLY A 228 -7.70 11.95 8.64
C GLY A 228 -8.13 11.70 10.09
N ASP A 229 -8.10 10.42 10.46
CA ASP A 229 -8.30 9.96 11.84
C ASP A 229 -6.93 9.71 12.47
N HIS A 230 -6.45 10.63 13.29
CA HIS A 230 -5.13 10.54 13.89
C HIS A 230 -5.20 9.94 15.28
N LEU A 231 -4.30 8.99 15.57
CA LEU A 231 -4.17 8.42 16.90
C LEU A 231 -3.00 9.13 17.61
N VAL A 232 -3.31 9.89 18.66
CA VAL A 232 -2.33 10.66 19.40
C VAL A 232 -2.05 9.93 20.72
N THR A 233 -0.82 9.45 20.90
CA THR A 233 -0.44 8.56 22.00
C THR A 233 0.72 9.13 22.80
N LEU A 234 0.51 9.26 24.11
CA LEU A 234 1.54 9.58 25.09
C LEU A 234 2.18 8.28 25.58
N VAL A 235 3.45 8.08 25.23
CA VAL A 235 4.23 6.89 25.57
C VAL A 235 4.68 6.94 27.03
N GLU A 236 4.88 5.80 27.69
CA GLU A 236 5.29 5.72 29.11
C GLU A 236 6.72 6.20 29.38
N SER A 237 7.62 6.05 28.40
CA SER A 237 9.03 6.44 28.52
C SER A 237 9.65 6.75 27.16
N SER A 238 10.78 7.47 27.17
CA SER A 238 11.57 7.71 25.95
C SER A 238 12.14 6.41 25.37
N GLU A 239 12.53 5.46 26.22
CA GLU A 239 13.03 4.13 25.77
C GLU A 239 11.95 3.38 24.99
N LYS A 240 10.70 3.44 25.46
CA LYS A 240 9.57 2.82 24.75
C LYS A 240 9.31 3.49 23.41
N LEU A 241 9.47 4.82 23.33
CA LEU A 241 9.32 5.54 22.07
C LEU A 241 10.34 5.07 21.02
N GLU A 242 11.58 4.79 21.43
CA GLU A 242 12.64 4.28 20.55
C GLU A 242 12.40 2.83 20.08
N GLU A 243 11.59 2.05 20.81
CA GLU A 243 11.22 0.68 20.44
C GLU A 243 10.09 0.62 19.40
N ILE A 244 9.31 1.71 19.23
CA ILE A 244 8.17 1.76 18.31
C ILE A 244 8.67 1.97 16.88
N SER A 245 8.06 1.25 15.95
CA SER A 245 8.33 1.30 14.52
C SER A 245 7.06 1.01 13.71
N GLU A 246 7.12 1.24 12.41
CA GLU A 246 6.05 0.89 11.48
C GLU A 246 5.66 -0.60 11.52
N PHE A 247 6.57 -1.48 11.97
CA PHE A 247 6.37 -2.94 11.98
C PHE A 247 5.73 -3.48 13.26
N ASN A 248 5.83 -2.77 14.38
CA ASN A 248 5.37 -3.23 15.69
C ASN A 248 4.37 -2.29 16.38
N GLN A 249 4.08 -1.13 15.80
CA GLN A 249 3.13 -0.14 16.36
C GLN A 249 1.79 -0.75 16.78
N TYR A 250 1.21 -1.66 16.00
CA TYR A 250 -0.07 -2.29 16.35
C TYR A 250 0.07 -3.26 17.53
N SER A 251 1.20 -3.96 17.65
CA SER A 251 1.49 -4.78 18.81
C SER A 251 1.62 -3.92 20.07
N TYR A 252 2.35 -2.80 19.97
CA TYR A 252 2.50 -1.83 21.06
C TYR A 252 1.16 -1.28 21.53
N LEU A 253 0.30 -0.85 20.59
CA LEU A 253 -1.04 -0.32 20.90
C LEU A 253 -1.94 -1.36 21.59
N ASN A 254 -1.82 -2.64 21.24
CA ASN A 254 -2.62 -3.72 21.83
C ASN A 254 -2.16 -4.14 23.23
N GLU A 255 -0.96 -3.76 23.65
CA GLU A 255 -0.42 -4.08 24.97
C GLU A 255 -0.81 -3.03 26.03
N ASP A 256 -1.54 -1.97 25.65
CA ASP A 256 -1.95 -0.85 26.52
C ASP A 256 -0.76 -0.20 27.28
N THR A 257 0.42 -0.16 26.64
CA THR A 257 1.67 0.35 27.22
C THR A 257 1.86 1.86 27.02
N TYR A 258 0.76 2.62 27.14
CA TYR A 258 0.71 4.08 26.96
C TYR A 258 0.01 4.76 28.13
N THR A 259 0.32 6.04 28.36
CA THR A 259 -0.26 6.81 29.48
C THR A 259 -1.58 7.47 29.12
N LEU A 260 -1.67 8.07 27.93
CA LEU A 260 -2.87 8.73 27.41
C LEU A 260 -2.99 8.48 25.91
N GLN A 261 -4.21 8.39 25.41
CA GLN A 261 -4.49 8.21 24.00
C GLN A 261 -5.78 8.93 23.62
N TYR A 262 -5.75 9.61 22.47
CA TYR A 262 -6.91 10.27 21.89
C TYR A 262 -6.99 10.00 20.39
N HIS A 263 -8.22 9.91 19.90
CA HIS A 263 -8.51 9.98 18.47
C HIS A 263 -8.80 11.44 18.11
N CYS A 264 -7.96 12.03 17.25
CA CYS A 264 -8.20 13.34 16.67
C CYS A 264 -8.62 13.18 15.20
N THR A 265 -9.92 13.34 14.95
CA THR A 265 -10.49 13.24 13.61
C THR A 265 -10.64 14.62 12.99
N VAL A 266 -10.09 14.79 11.79
CA VAL A 266 -10.22 16.01 10.99
C VAL A 266 -10.92 15.66 9.69
N SER A 267 -12.14 16.18 9.49
CA SER A 267 -12.91 15.95 8.28
C SER A 267 -12.36 16.74 7.10
N THR A 268 -12.69 16.34 5.87
CA THR A 268 -12.34 17.13 4.66
C THR A 268 -12.96 18.54 4.69
N GLY A 269 -14.02 18.76 5.46
CA GLY A 269 -14.63 20.07 5.67
C GLY A 269 -14.00 20.89 6.81
N GLY A 270 -12.93 20.41 7.44
CA GLY A 270 -12.24 21.09 8.54
C GLY A 270 -12.92 20.96 9.91
N THR A 271 -13.86 20.03 10.06
CA THR A 271 -14.46 19.73 11.38
C THR A 271 -13.50 18.87 12.18
N VAL A 272 -13.24 19.27 13.43
CA VAL A 272 -12.36 18.56 14.37
C VAL A 272 -13.22 17.87 15.43
N ASP A 273 -12.98 16.57 15.63
CA ASP A 273 -13.57 15.78 16.72
C ASP A 273 -12.47 15.07 17.52
N ILE A 274 -12.66 14.98 18.83
CA ILE A 274 -11.67 14.43 19.77
C ILE A 274 -12.37 13.44 20.69
N LEU A 275 -11.97 12.17 20.61
CA LEU A 275 -12.50 11.05 21.39
C LEU A 275 -11.43 10.42 22.27
#